data_AF-A0A212CAI1-F1
#
_entry.id   AF-A0A212CAI1-F1
#
_cell.length_a   1.000
_cell.length_b   1.000
_cell.length_c   1.000
_cell.angle_alpha   90.00
_cell.angle_beta   90.00
_cell.angle_gamma   90.00
#
_symmetry.space_group_name_H-M   'P 1'
#
loop_
_entity.id
_entity.type
_entity.pdbx_description
1 polymer ?
#
loop_
_entity_poly.entity_id
_entity_poly.type
_entity_poly.pdbx_seq_one_letter_code
_entity_poly.pdbx_strand_id
1 'polypeptide(L)'
;VWSTFLRPELVRRALEKSLKDLQLEYVDLYIIHHPVALVPGEAILPTDENGKPIFDSVNLCHTWEALEKCKDAGLTKSIGVSNFNHKQLEKILNKPGLKYKPVCNQNLLLTLEPDVCLSLPPVHPTFVNRGFYTAEPVSGP
;
A
#
# COMPACT_ATOMS: atom_id res chain seq x y z
N VAL A 1 -0.87 -2.62 6.15
CA VAL A 1 0.31 -2.18 6.90
C VAL A 1 0.24 -0.68 7.13
N TRP A 2 0.20 -0.27 8.41
CA TRP A 2 0.26 1.15 8.80
C TRP A 2 1.72 1.66 8.81
N SER A 3 1.90 2.98 8.74
CA SER A 3 3.21 3.63 8.58
C SER A 3 4.25 3.32 9.65
N THR A 4 3.84 3.05 10.90
CA THR A 4 4.74 2.66 12.01
C THR A 4 5.18 1.19 11.95
N PHE A 5 4.64 0.41 11.02
CA PHE A 5 4.95 -1.01 10.81
C PHE A 5 5.62 -1.27 9.45
N LEU A 6 6.18 -0.25 8.81
CA LEU A 6 6.82 -0.40 7.49
C LEU A 6 8.18 -1.10 7.53
N ARG A 7 8.84 -1.18 8.68
CA ARG A 7 10.06 -1.99 8.82
C ARG A 7 9.74 -3.47 8.51
N PRO A 8 10.53 -4.17 7.67
CA PRO A 8 10.20 -5.51 7.19
C PRO A 8 9.87 -6.52 8.30
N GLU A 9 10.60 -6.46 9.41
CA GLU A 9 10.42 -7.32 10.59
C GLU A 9 9.10 -7.08 11.34
N LEU A 10 8.45 -5.93 11.13
CA LEU A 10 7.19 -5.56 11.78
C LEU A 10 5.95 -5.87 10.93
N VAL A 11 6.11 -6.05 9.62
CA VAL A 11 4.99 -6.24 8.66
C VAL A 11 4.14 -7.46 9.03
N ARG A 12 4.79 -8.62 9.24
CA ARG A 12 4.08 -9.85 9.60
C ARG A 12 3.37 -9.72 10.94
N ARG A 13 4.05 -9.15 11.94
CA ARG A 13 3.47 -8.90 13.28
C ARG A 13 2.22 -8.01 13.19
N ALA A 14 2.25 -6.98 12.34
CA ALA A 14 1.10 -6.10 12.13
C ALA A 14 -0.09 -6.87 11.52
N LEU A 15 0.16 -7.72 10.53
CA LEU A 15 -0.87 -8.56 9.92
C LEU A 15 -1.44 -9.59 10.92
N GLU A 16 -0.59 -10.32 11.63
CA GLU A 16 -1.00 -11.29 12.64
C GLU A 16 -1.83 -10.62 13.75
N LYS A 17 -1.47 -9.40 14.16
CA LYS A 17 -2.29 -8.61 15.08
C LYS A 17 -3.69 -8.33 14.48
N SER A 18 -3.76 -7.83 13.25
CA SER A 18 -5.04 -7.56 12.59
C SER A 18 -5.90 -8.83 12.45
N LEU A 19 -5.29 -9.96 12.09
CA LEU A 19 -5.97 -11.26 12.00
C LEU A 19 -6.54 -11.70 13.35
N LYS A 20 -5.76 -11.55 14.42
CA LYS A 20 -6.23 -11.84 15.78
C LYS A 20 -7.39 -10.94 16.20
N ASP A 21 -7.29 -9.63 15.94
CA ASP A 21 -8.34 -8.67 16.28
C ASP A 21 -9.64 -8.95 15.51
N LEU A 22 -9.52 -9.38 14.24
CA LEU A 22 -10.65 -9.73 13.37
C LEU A 22 -11.16 -11.17 13.56
N GLN A 23 -10.44 -12.00 14.34
CA GLN A 23 -10.70 -13.43 14.50
C GLN A 23 -10.73 -14.20 13.16
N LEU A 24 -9.81 -13.85 12.25
CA LEU A 24 -9.66 -14.48 10.94
C LEU A 24 -8.32 -15.22 10.84
N GLU A 25 -8.29 -16.28 10.05
CA GLU A 25 -7.05 -16.99 9.72
C GLU A 25 -6.26 -16.30 8.59
N TYR A 26 -6.96 -15.58 7.70
CA TYR A 26 -6.37 -14.83 6.61
C TYR A 26 -7.25 -13.63 6.22
N VAL A 27 -6.70 -12.71 5.41
CA VAL A 27 -7.47 -11.65 4.72
C VAL A 27 -7.31 -11.75 3.20
N ASP A 28 -8.37 -11.49 2.45
CA ASP A 28 -8.31 -11.58 0.97
C ASP A 28 -7.34 -10.57 0.35
N LEU A 29 -7.24 -9.37 0.92
CA LEU A 29 -6.35 -8.31 0.46
C LEU A 29 -5.67 -7.61 1.64
N TYR A 30 -4.34 -7.51 1.60
CA TYR A 30 -3.56 -6.71 2.54
C TYR A 30 -2.65 -5.71 1.82
N ILE A 31 -2.73 -4.43 2.20
CA ILE A 31 -2.08 -3.34 1.46
C ILE A 31 -1.11 -2.54 2.31
N ILE A 32 -0.10 -1.93 1.68
CA ILE A 32 0.64 -0.81 2.28
C ILE A 32 -0.28 0.41 2.29
N HIS A 33 -0.61 0.95 3.47
CA HIS A 33 -1.60 2.04 3.59
C HIS A 33 -1.07 3.39 3.08
N HIS A 34 0.19 3.72 3.38
CA HIS A 34 0.88 4.91 2.86
C HIS A 34 2.34 4.58 2.55
N PRO A 35 2.95 5.19 1.52
CA PRO A 35 4.37 5.06 1.20
C PRO A 35 5.26 5.97 2.07
N VAL A 36 4.85 6.24 3.31
CA VAL A 36 5.54 7.15 4.24
C VAL A 36 5.78 6.41 5.55
N ALA A 37 7.06 6.21 5.90
CA ALA A 37 7.44 5.52 7.12
C ALA A 37 7.50 6.48 8.31
N LEU A 38 6.96 6.02 9.42
CA LEU A 38 7.01 6.67 10.71
C LEU A 38 7.79 5.77 11.66
N VAL A 39 8.42 6.35 12.68
CA VAL A 39 9.17 5.55 13.65
C VAL A 39 8.24 4.53 14.34
N PRO A 40 8.68 3.28 14.52
CA PRO A 40 7.87 2.29 15.23
C PRO A 40 7.54 2.72 16.65
N GLY A 41 6.33 2.41 17.09
CA GLY A 41 5.86 2.74 18.44
C GLY A 41 4.38 2.40 18.64
N GLU A 42 3.88 2.64 19.84
CA GLU A 42 2.46 2.44 20.18
C GLU A 42 1.56 3.56 19.62
N ALA A 43 2.11 4.77 19.49
CA ALA A 43 1.41 5.90 18.91
C ALA A 43 1.13 5.67 17.41
N ILE A 44 -0.11 5.92 16.98
CA ILE A 44 -0.50 5.86 15.56
C ILE A 44 0.28 6.87 14.74
N LEU A 45 0.50 8.06 15.30
CA LEU A 45 1.29 9.14 14.72
C LEU A 45 2.33 9.59 15.75
N PRO A 46 3.56 9.05 15.73
CA PRO A 46 4.62 9.48 16.64
C PRO A 46 5.00 10.93 16.34
N THR A 47 5.04 11.76 17.38
CA THR A 47 5.40 13.17 17.29
C THR A 47 6.58 13.51 18.20
N ASP A 48 7.37 14.51 17.79
CA ASP A 48 8.41 15.10 18.64
C ASP A 48 7.81 16.02 19.71
N GLU A 49 8.67 16.65 20.51
CA GLU A 49 8.31 17.61 21.56
C GLU A 49 7.52 18.83 21.05
N ASN A 50 7.59 19.13 19.75
CA ASN A 50 6.88 20.24 19.10
C ASN A 50 5.58 19.78 18.42
N GLY A 51 5.19 18.51 18.57
CA GLY A 51 4.00 17.94 17.95
C GLY A 51 4.17 17.60 16.46
N LYS A 52 5.41 17.59 15.93
CA LYS A 52 5.66 17.27 14.52
C LYS A 52 5.85 15.77 14.33
N PRO A 53 5.29 15.16 13.27
CA PRO A 53 5.49 13.74 12.98
C PRO A 53 6.97 13.35 12.85
N ILE A 54 7.34 12.23 13.46
CA ILE A 54 8.69 11.65 13.38
C ILE A 54 8.73 10.59 12.28
N PHE A 55 9.42 10.91 11.20
CA PHE A 55 9.59 10.03 10.04
C PHE A 55 10.70 9.00 10.24
N ASP A 56 10.54 7.85 9.60
CA ASP A 56 11.57 6.81 9.50
C ASP A 56 12.06 6.68 8.05
N SER A 57 13.26 6.14 7.86
CA SER A 57 13.84 5.91 6.54
C SER A 57 13.82 4.42 6.22
N VAL A 58 12.77 3.98 5.52
CA VAL A 58 12.57 2.57 5.17
C VAL A 58 12.51 2.40 3.65
N ASN A 59 13.24 1.42 3.13
CA ASN A 59 13.12 1.02 1.74
C ASN A 59 11.86 0.16 1.53
N LEU A 60 10.87 0.72 0.83
CA LEU A 60 9.60 0.05 0.54
C LEU A 60 9.74 -1.27 -0.22
N CYS A 61 10.84 -1.49 -0.94
CA CYS A 61 11.11 -2.79 -1.57
C CYS A 61 11.27 -3.92 -0.54
N HIS A 62 11.94 -3.66 0.59
CA HIS A 62 12.07 -4.65 1.66
C HIS A 62 10.75 -4.86 2.42
N THR A 63 9.97 -3.78 2.59
CA THR A 63 8.59 -3.90 3.10
C THR A 63 7.75 -4.79 2.18
N TRP A 64 7.89 -4.62 0.87
CA TRP A 64 7.19 -5.43 -0.12
C TRP A 64 7.61 -6.90 -0.06
N GLU A 65 8.90 -7.20 0.08
CA GLU A 65 9.39 -8.57 0.28
C GLU A 65 8.79 -9.22 1.53
N ALA A 66 8.59 -8.46 2.60
CA ALA A 66 7.91 -8.96 3.80
C ALA A 66 6.42 -9.25 3.54
N LEU A 67 5.73 -8.45 2.72
CA LEU A 67 4.36 -8.73 2.26
C LEU A 67 4.29 -9.97 1.38
N GLU A 68 5.26 -10.17 0.48
CA GLU A 68 5.36 -11.37 -0.36
C GLU A 68 5.47 -12.62 0.52
N LYS A 69 6.28 -12.58 1.59
CA LYS A 69 6.36 -13.68 2.58
C LYS A 69 5.06 -13.90 3.35
N CYS A 70 4.31 -12.84 3.65
CA CYS A 70 3.00 -12.97 4.31
C CYS A 70 1.99 -13.68 3.40
N LYS A 71 2.02 -13.38 2.10
CA LYS A 71 1.23 -14.09 1.09
C LYS A 71 1.65 -15.55 0.95
N ASP A 72 2.95 -15.83 0.92
CA ASP A 72 3.48 -17.20 0.89
C ASP A 72 3.05 -18.03 2.10
N ALA A 73 2.98 -17.39 3.28
CA ALA A 73 2.53 -18.02 4.51
C ALA A 73 1.00 -18.23 4.58
N GLY A 74 0.23 -17.81 3.55
CA GLY A 74 -1.22 -17.95 3.52
C GLY A 74 -1.99 -16.96 4.40
N LEU A 75 -1.30 -16.00 5.03
CA LEU A 75 -1.93 -14.98 5.89
C LEU A 75 -2.75 -13.96 5.08
N THR A 76 -2.48 -13.88 3.78
CA THR A 76 -3.29 -13.08 2.86
C THR A 76 -3.28 -13.67 1.45
N LYS A 77 -4.41 -13.56 0.73
CA LYS A 77 -4.50 -14.05 -0.65
C LYS A 77 -3.88 -13.09 -1.68
N SER A 78 -4.05 -11.80 -1.47
CA SER A 78 -3.59 -10.75 -2.37
C SER A 78 -2.90 -9.61 -1.62
N ILE A 79 -1.91 -9.00 -2.26
CA ILE A 79 -1.17 -7.87 -1.70
C ILE A 79 -1.21 -6.67 -2.64
N GLY A 80 -1.34 -5.47 -2.09
CA GLY A 80 -1.49 -4.23 -2.85
C GLY A 80 -0.88 -3.02 -2.16
N VAL A 81 -1.11 -1.85 -2.73
CA VAL A 81 -0.64 -0.57 -2.18
C VAL A 81 -1.79 0.44 -2.13
N SER A 82 -1.60 1.52 -1.39
CA SER A 82 -2.53 2.64 -1.27
C SER A 82 -1.77 3.95 -1.14
N ASN A 83 -2.26 5.00 -1.80
CA ASN A 83 -1.66 6.33 -1.81
C ASN A 83 -0.25 6.35 -2.44
N PHE A 84 0.07 5.41 -3.34
CA PHE A 84 1.34 5.40 -4.05
C PHE A 84 1.24 6.27 -5.31
N ASN A 85 2.25 7.11 -5.53
CA ASN A 85 2.44 7.79 -6.81
C ASN A 85 3.15 6.87 -7.82
N HIS A 86 3.18 7.33 -9.08
CA HIS A 86 3.78 6.60 -10.19
C HIS A 86 5.24 6.16 -9.91
N LYS A 87 6.10 7.07 -9.43
CA LYS A 87 7.51 6.78 -9.15
C LYS A 87 7.68 5.73 -8.04
N GLN A 88 6.83 5.76 -7.03
CA GLN A 88 6.86 4.77 -5.93
C GLN A 88 6.39 3.40 -6.42
N LEU A 89 5.36 3.35 -7.26
CA LEU A 89 4.87 2.11 -7.84
C LEU A 89 5.90 1.48 -8.78
N GLU A 90 6.58 2.28 -9.61
CA GLU A 90 7.68 1.81 -10.45
C GLU A 90 8.83 1.18 -9.66
N LYS A 91 9.18 1.76 -8.50
CA LYS A 91 10.22 1.17 -7.62
C LYS A 91 9.86 -0.25 -7.19
N ILE A 92 8.60 -0.51 -6.84
CA ILE A 92 8.14 -1.86 -6.48
C ILE A 92 8.11 -2.77 -7.71
N LEU A 93 7.56 -2.29 -8.84
CA LEU A 93 7.43 -3.08 -10.07
C LEU A 93 8.77 -3.46 -10.69
N ASN A 94 9.81 -2.65 -10.48
CA ASN A 94 11.16 -2.87 -11.00
C ASN A 94 12.10 -3.46 -9.93
N LYS A 95 11.59 -3.85 -8.76
CA LYS A 95 12.38 -4.52 -7.71
C LYS A 95 12.99 -5.82 -8.27
N PRO A 96 14.31 -6.05 -8.09
CA PRO A 96 14.92 -7.34 -8.43
C PRO A 96 14.24 -8.50 -7.70
N GLY A 97 13.98 -9.60 -8.40
CA GLY A 97 13.31 -10.77 -7.81
C GLY A 97 11.90 -10.48 -7.30
N LEU A 98 11.15 -9.56 -7.93
CA LEU A 98 9.73 -9.36 -7.64
C LEU A 98 8.96 -10.67 -7.87
N LYS A 99 8.32 -11.17 -6.82
CA LYS A 99 7.55 -12.43 -6.85
C LYS A 99 6.08 -12.17 -7.14
N TYR A 100 5.49 -11.17 -6.48
CA TYR A 100 4.09 -10.80 -6.63
C TYR A 100 3.96 -9.31 -6.96
N LYS A 101 3.34 -9.01 -8.09
CA LYS A 101 2.98 -7.62 -8.44
C LYS A 101 1.86 -7.13 -7.52
N PRO A 102 1.84 -5.84 -7.13
CA PRO A 102 0.70 -5.26 -6.44
C PRO A 102 -0.57 -5.44 -7.28
N VAL A 103 -1.65 -5.93 -6.68
CA VAL A 103 -2.91 -6.16 -7.41
C VAL A 103 -3.74 -4.90 -7.59
N CYS A 104 -3.50 -3.88 -6.75
CA CYS A 104 -4.21 -2.61 -6.77
C CYS A 104 -3.34 -1.47 -6.22
N ASN A 105 -3.76 -0.25 -6.53
CA ASN A 105 -3.32 0.97 -5.86
C ASN A 105 -4.57 1.75 -5.41
N GLN A 106 -4.95 1.64 -4.14
CA GLN A 106 -6.13 2.31 -3.58
C GLN A 106 -5.80 3.77 -3.31
N ASN A 107 -6.26 4.68 -4.15
CA ASN A 107 -6.11 6.12 -3.98
C ASN A 107 -7.47 6.76 -3.68
N LEU A 108 -7.47 7.83 -2.90
CA LEU A 108 -8.64 8.68 -2.75
C LEU A 108 -8.90 9.39 -4.09
N LEU A 109 -9.88 8.90 -4.85
CA LEU A 109 -10.46 9.65 -5.95
C LEU A 109 -11.49 10.60 -5.32
N LEU A 110 -11.04 11.75 -4.81
CA LEU A 110 -11.98 12.86 -4.65
C LEU A 110 -12.43 13.19 -6.07
N THR A 111 -13.73 13.02 -6.33
CA THR A 111 -14.41 13.65 -7.45
C THR A 111 -14.31 15.16 -7.25
N LEU A 112 -13.14 15.72 -7.57
CA LEU A 112 -13.02 17.10 -7.97
C LEU A 112 -13.82 17.22 -9.27
N GLU A 113 -14.60 18.29 -9.37
CA GLU A 113 -15.47 18.70 -10.49
C GLU A 113 -15.14 18.03 -11.84
N PRO A 114 -16.15 17.61 -12.64
CA PRO A 114 -15.96 16.83 -13.88
C PRO A 114 -14.89 17.36 -14.85
N ASP A 115 -14.59 18.66 -14.82
CA ASP A 115 -13.57 19.30 -15.64
C ASP A 115 -12.12 18.95 -15.26
N VAL A 116 -11.85 18.52 -14.02
CA VAL A 116 -10.49 18.13 -13.58
C VAL A 116 -10.15 16.69 -14.01
N CYS A 117 -11.16 15.84 -14.20
CA CYS A 117 -10.99 14.44 -14.62
C CYS A 117 -10.31 14.33 -16.01
N LEU A 118 -10.53 15.33 -16.88
CA LEU A 118 -9.89 15.43 -18.20
C LEU A 118 -8.43 15.92 -18.13
N SER A 119 -7.96 16.39 -16.98
CA SER A 119 -6.62 16.97 -16.79
C SER A 119 -5.65 16.06 -16.05
N LEU A 120 -6.14 15.03 -15.35
CA LEU A 120 -5.28 14.00 -14.79
C LEU A 120 -4.76 13.14 -15.95
N PRO A 121 -3.42 12.98 -16.11
CA PRO A 121 -2.92 12.11 -17.16
C PRO A 121 -3.51 10.71 -16.93
N PRO A 122 -4.08 10.08 -17.96
CA PRO A 122 -4.53 8.71 -17.86
C PRO A 122 -3.38 7.87 -17.29
N VAL A 123 -3.72 6.88 -16.47
CA VAL A 123 -2.77 5.88 -15.98
C VAL A 123 -1.91 5.45 -17.17
N HIS A 124 -0.61 5.76 -17.10
CA HIS A 124 0.28 5.65 -18.26
C HIS A 124 0.12 4.26 -18.90
N PRO A 125 0.09 4.12 -20.24
CA PRO A 125 -0.31 2.88 -20.93
C PRO A 125 0.42 1.61 -20.46
N THR A 126 1.63 1.75 -19.92
CA THR A 126 2.37 0.66 -19.28
C THR A 126 1.70 0.03 -18.06
N PHE A 127 0.82 0.74 -17.35
CA PHE A 127 0.13 0.25 -16.15
C PHE A 127 -1.16 -0.49 -16.47
N VAL A 128 -1.91 -0.04 -17.48
CA VAL A 128 -3.07 -0.77 -18.03
C VAL A 128 -2.60 -2.13 -18.57
N ASN A 129 -1.51 -2.15 -19.34
CA ASN A 129 -0.88 -3.38 -19.85
C ASN A 129 -0.26 -4.27 -18.76
N ARG A 130 -0.18 -3.81 -17.50
CA ARG A 130 0.34 -4.56 -16.36
C ARG A 130 -0.75 -4.94 -15.34
N GLY A 131 -2.02 -4.74 -15.67
CA GLY A 131 -3.17 -5.19 -14.89
C GLY A 131 -3.65 -4.22 -13.80
N PHE A 132 -3.20 -2.96 -13.83
CA PHE A 132 -3.75 -1.92 -12.96
C PHE A 132 -4.92 -1.23 -13.66
N TYR A 133 -6.13 -1.42 -13.15
CA TYR A 133 -7.32 -0.74 -13.63
C TYR A 133 -7.74 0.35 -12.65
N THR A 134 -8.14 1.51 -13.17
CA THR A 134 -9.02 2.43 -12.43
C THR A 134 -10.40 1.79 -12.39
N ALA A 135 -11.06 1.81 -11.23
CA ALA A 135 -12.49 1.56 -11.20
C ALA A 135 -13.17 2.66 -12.03
N GLU A 136 -13.73 2.29 -13.19
CA GLU A 136 -14.57 3.23 -13.93
C GLU A 136 -15.77 3.60 -13.06
N PRO A 137 -16.21 4.87 -13.05
CA PRO A 137 -17.47 5.21 -12.43
C PRO A 137 -18.57 4.41 -13.14
N VAL A 138 -19.27 3.57 -12.39
CA VAL A 138 -20.48 2.90 -12.88
C VAL A 138 -21.50 4.01 -13.11
N SER A 139 -21.64 4.45 -14.36
CA SER A 139 -22.80 5.21 -14.79
C SER A 139 -24.01 4.27 -14.68
N GLY A 140 -24.83 4.48 -13.66
CA GLY A 140 -26.12 3.82 -13.52
C GLY A 140 -27.05 4.15 -14.70
N PRO A 141 -28.12 3.36 -14.88
CA PRO A 141 -29.07 3.52 -15.98
C PRO A 141 -29.83 4.85 -15.95
#